data_AF-A0A350AK54-F1
#
_entry.id   AF-A0A350AK54-F1
#
_cell.length_a   1.000
_cell.length_b   1.000
_cell.length_c   1.000
_cell.angle_alpha   90.00
_cell.angle_beta   90.00
_cell.angle_gamma   90.00
#
_symmetry.space_group_name_H-M   'P 1'
#
loop_
_entity.id
_entity.type
_entity.pdbx_description
1 polymer ?
#
loop_
_entity_poly.entity_id
_entity_poly.type
_entity_poly.pdbx_seq_one_letter_code
_entity_poly.pdbx_strand_id
1 'polypeptide(L)' 'MVVEAVVIDGLKEKGLGDVIIIVGDIISEDDIPSLREMGVKAVFGPGTPTSVITDQIKQGMAAKIQYSA' A
#
# COMPACT_ATOMS: atom_id res chain seq x y z
N MET A 1 4.22 -4.50 -10.83
CA MET A 1 2.75 -4.42 -11.08
C MET A 1 2.03 -5.75 -11.29
N VAL A 2 2.65 -6.82 -11.83
CA VAL A 2 1.92 -8.11 -12.06
C VAL A 2 1.64 -8.88 -10.77
N VAL A 3 2.51 -8.79 -9.76
CA VAL A 3 2.38 -9.58 -8.52
C VAL A 3 1.41 -8.93 -7.55
N GLU A 4 1.43 -7.60 -7.49
CA GLU A 4 0.66 -6.77 -6.56
C GLU A 4 -0.84 -6.89 -6.85
N ALA A 5 -1.23 -6.90 -8.13
CA ALA A 5 -2.63 -7.10 -8.53
C ALA A 5 -3.18 -8.45 -8.08
N VAL A 6 -2.42 -9.54 -8.27
CA VAL A 6 -2.84 -10.90 -7.88
C VAL A 6 -3.07 -11.02 -6.37
N VAL A 7 -2.21 -10.39 -5.57
CA VAL A 7 -2.36 -10.38 -4.11
C VAL A 7 -3.60 -9.60 -3.69
N ILE A 8 -3.80 -8.41 -4.26
CA ILE A 8 -4.94 -7.54 -3.93
C ILE A 8 -6.27 -8.23 -4.28
N ASP A 9 -6.37 -8.83 -5.46
CA ASP A 9 -7.59 -9.52 -5.88
C ASP A 9 -7.85 -10.77 -5.03
N GLY A 10 -6.81 -11.55 -4.73
CA GLY A 10 -6.95 -12.70 -3.83
C GLY A 10 -7.37 -12.32 -2.40
N LEU A 11 -6.98 -11.14 -1.89
CA LEU A 11 -7.47 -10.62 -0.61
C LEU A 11 -8.96 -10.26 -0.69
N LYS A 12 -9.39 -9.60 -1.77
CA LYS A 12 -10.80 -9.26 -2.00
C LYS A 12 -11.68 -10.50 -2.11
N GLU A 13 -11.24 -11.51 -2.86
CA GLU A 13 -11.97 -12.79 -3.01
C GLU A 13 -12.16 -13.53 -1.68
N LYS A 14 -11.21 -13.36 -0.74
CA LYS A 14 -11.29 -13.95 0.61
C LYS A 14 -12.08 -13.10 1.61
N GLY A 15 -12.69 -11.99 1.17
CA GLY A 15 -13.45 -11.09 2.02
C GLY A 15 -12.59 -10.20 2.92
N LEU A 16 -11.29 -10.09 2.66
CA LEU A 16 -10.34 -9.27 3.41
C LEU A 16 -10.17 -7.87 2.80
N GLY A 17 -11.27 -7.27 2.32
CA GLY A 17 -11.23 -5.95 1.67
C GLY A 17 -10.96 -4.77 2.61
N ASP A 18 -10.96 -5.01 3.92
CA ASP A 18 -10.72 -4.06 4.99
C ASP A 18 -9.24 -3.97 5.41
N VAL A 19 -8.38 -4.86 4.92
CA VAL A 19 -6.96 -4.85 5.25
C VAL A 19 -6.24 -3.66 4.62
N ILE A 20 -5.29 -3.11 5.36
CA ILE A 20 -4.42 -2.03 4.88
C ILE A 20 -3.31 -2.66 4.05
N ILE A 21 -3.21 -2.24 2.80
CA ILE A 21 -2.16 -2.69 1.88
C ILE A 21 -1.13 -1.57 1.73
N ILE A 22 0.13 -1.91 2.00
CA ILE A 22 1.29 -1.06 1.75
C ILE A 22 2.26 -1.81 0.85
N VAL A 23 2.94 -1.09 -0.03
CA VAL A 23 3.89 -1.68 -0.98
C VAL A 23 5.24 -1.02 -0.79
N GLY A 24 6.32 -1.80 -0.90
CA GLY A 24 7.68 -1.28 -0.95
C GLY A 24 8.44 -1.88 -2.11
N ASP A 25 8.91 -1.04 -3.03
CA ASP A 25 9.76 -1.41 -4.17
C ASP A 25 10.31 -0.14 -4.88
N ILE A 26 11.13 -0.32 -5.92
CA ILE A 26 11.43 0.71 -6.91
C ILE A 26 10.20 0.87 -7.83
N ILE A 27 9.32 1.81 -7.48
CA ILE A 27 8.06 2.07 -8.19
C ILE A 27 8.19 3.33 -9.04
N SER A 28 7.74 3.26 -10.30
CA SER A 28 7.68 4.43 -11.18
C SER A 28 6.55 5.35 -10.73
N GLU A 29 6.71 6.67 -10.90
CA GLU A 29 5.67 7.65 -10.59
C GLU A 29 4.37 7.39 -11.37
N ASP A 30 4.49 6.83 -12.58
CA ASP A 30 3.36 6.48 -13.44
C ASP A 30 2.52 5.30 -12.89
N ASP A 31 3.09 4.46 -12.03
CA ASP A 31 2.40 3.31 -11.44
C ASP A 31 1.64 3.68 -10.16
N ILE A 32 1.95 4.83 -9.55
CA ILE A 32 1.34 5.35 -8.32
C ILE A 32 -0.20 5.48 -8.44
N PRO A 33 -0.76 6.09 -9.51
CA PRO A 33 -2.22 6.19 -9.68
C PRO A 33 -2.90 4.81 -9.72
N SER A 34 -2.32 3.87 -10.46
CA SER A 34 -2.81 2.50 -10.59
C SER A 34 -2.83 1.77 -9.24
N LEU A 35 -1.74 1.84 -8.48
CA LEU A 35 -1.64 1.25 -7.13
C LEU A 35 -2.68 1.85 -6.18
N ARG A 36 -2.89 3.18 -6.24
CA ARG A 36 -3.90 3.86 -5.44
C ARG A 36 -5.31 3.38 -5.75
N GLU A 37 -5.64 3.24 -7.03
CA GLU A 37 -6.95 2.72 -7.48
C GLU A 37 -7.19 1.27 -7.05
N MET A 38 -6.12 0.46 -7.03
CA MET A 38 -6.20 -0.92 -6.54
C MET A 38 -6.44 -1.04 -5.03
N GLY A 39 -6.23 0.04 -4.27
CA GLY A 39 -6.48 0.11 -2.82
C GLY A 39 -5.21 0.17 -1.96
N VAL A 40 -4.03 0.28 -2.58
CA VAL A 40 -2.77 0.52 -1.86
C VAL A 40 -2.87 1.86 -1.15
N LYS A 41 -2.49 1.88 0.14
CA LYS A 41 -2.59 3.05 1.01
C LYS A 41 -1.27 3.81 1.15
N ALA A 42 -0.14 3.13 1.00
CA ALA A 42 1.16 3.78 0.98
C ALA A 42 2.16 3.00 0.12
N VAL A 43 3.07 3.75 -0.49
CA VAL A 43 4.20 3.23 -1.25
C VAL A 43 5.49 3.67 -0.57
N PHE A 44 6.45 2.75 -0.42
CA PHE A 44 7.73 3.02 0.22
C PHE A 44 8.89 2.68 -0.73
N GLY A 45 9.54 3.72 -1.24
CA GLY A 45 10.68 3.58 -2.13
C GLY A 45 11.97 3.17 -1.42
N PRO A 46 13.05 2.95 -2.18
CA PRO A 46 14.38 2.64 -1.64
C PRO A 46 14.86 3.71 -0.65
N GLY A 47 15.42 3.27 0.48
CA GLY A 47 15.95 4.17 1.49
C GLY A 47 14.91 4.76 2.43
N THR A 48 13.62 4.41 2.29
CA THR A 48 12.59 4.80 3.26
C THR A 48 12.97 4.28 4.66
N PRO A 49 13.07 5.15 5.68
CA PRO A 49 13.39 4.71 7.04
C PRO A 49 12.29 3.82 7.60
N THR A 50 12.67 2.74 8.29
CA THR A 50 11.72 1.85 8.96
C THR A 50 10.80 2.58 9.94
N SER A 51 11.29 3.65 10.59
CA SER A 51 10.46 4.49 11.47
C SER A 51 9.25 5.06 10.74
N VAL A 52 9.43 5.59 9.53
CA VAL A 52 8.37 6.14 8.68
C VAL A 52 7.34 5.07 8.34
N ILE A 53 7.79 3.87 7.97
CA ILE A 53 6.91 2.73 7.67
C ILE A 53 6.10 2.36 8.91
N THR A 54 6.75 2.24 10.08
CA THR A 54 6.07 1.87 11.33
C THR A 54 5.06 2.91 11.78
N ASP A 55 5.34 4.20 11.59
CA ASP A 55 4.44 5.28 11.96
C ASP A 55 3.22 5.33 11.04
N GLN A 56 3.41 5.09 9.74
CA GLN A 56 2.31 4.94 8.78
C GLN A 56 1.39 3.78 9.16
N ILE A 57 1.95 2.61 9.49
CA ILE A 57 1.15 1.45 9.93
C ILE A 57 0.31 1.80 11.17
N LYS A 58 0.92 2.43 12.18
CA LYS A 58 0.21 2.86 13.40
C LYS A 58 -0.92 3.85 13.11
N GLN A 59 -0.69 4.82 12.22
CA GLN A 59 -1.72 5.78 11.79
C GLN A 59 -2.88 5.10 11.05
N GLY A 60 -2.60 4.01 10.34
CA GLY A 60 -3.59 3.18 9.66
C GLY A 60 -4.56 2.48 10.56
N MET A 61 -4.00 1.84 11.58
CA MET A 61 -4.79 1.17 12.61
C MET A 61 -5.65 2.17 13.39
N ALA A 62 -5.24 3.44 13.47
CA ALA A 62 -6.01 4.53 14.09
C ALA A 62 -7.09 5.15 13.17
N ALA A 63 -7.39 4.53 12.02
CA ALA A 63 -8.44 4.90 11.06
C ALA A 63 -8.20 6.19 10.24
N LYS A 64 -6.94 6.67 10.11
CA LYS A 64 -6.61 7.93 9.42
C LYS A 64 -5.55 7.85 8.31
N ILE A 65 -5.30 6.71 7.67
CA ILE A 65 -4.39 6.75 6.50
C ILE A 65 -5.08 7.40 5.30
N GLN A 66 -4.61 8.60 4.96
CA GLN A 66 -4.68 9.13 3.60
C GLN A 66 -3.51 8.59 2.78
N TYR A 67 -3.74 8.42 1.47
CA TYR A 67 -2.72 7.93 0.55
C TYR A 67 -1.44 8.75 0.64
N SER A 68 -0.29 8.08 0.80
CA SER A 68 1.04 8.69 0.84
C SER A 68 1.97 7.96 -0.13
N ALA A 69 2.57 8.69 -1.06
CA ALA A 69 3.59 8.20 -1.98
C ALA A 69 4.87 9.02 -1.83
#